data_AF-A0A530BKV6-F1
#
_entry.id   AF-A0A530BKV6-F1
#
_cell.length_a   1.000
_cell.length_b   1.000
_cell.length_c   1.000
_cell.angle_alpha   90.00
_cell.angle_beta   90.00
_cell.angle_gamma   90.00
#
_symmetry.space_group_name_H-M   'P 1'
#
loop_
_entity.id
_entity.type
_entity.pdbx_description
1 polymer ?
#
loop_
_entity_poly.entity_id
_entity_poly.type
_entity_poly.pdbx_seq_one_letter_code
_entity_poly.pdbx_strand_id
1 'polypeptide(L)' 'PYVKGSEGDQVAGIYRQRLSLASGRFAMIDEGLGFSLVPWSPSLGKQLGNHISGVSRGHSGVDWNFGRKRGIGL' A
#
# COMPACT_ATOMS: atom_id res chain seq x y z
N PRO A 1 -6.87 -3.33 -19.61
CA PRO A 1 -5.97 -2.14 -19.63
C PRO A 1 -5.21 -2.03 -18.30
N TYR A 2 -3.89 -2.23 -18.33
CA TYR A 2 -3.03 -1.99 -17.17
C TYR A 2 -2.95 -0.49 -16.94
N VAL A 3 -3.66 0.01 -15.92
CA VAL A 3 -3.59 1.42 -15.53
C VAL A 3 -2.30 1.55 -14.74
N LYS A 4 -1.26 2.04 -15.39
CA LYS A 4 -0.04 2.51 -14.73
C LYS A 4 -0.50 3.67 -13.85
N GLY A 5 -0.64 3.43 -12.53
CA GLY A 5 -0.99 4.48 -11.57
C GLY A 5 -0.13 5.70 -11.87
N SER A 6 -0.79 6.78 -12.25
CA SER A 6 -0.13 8.04 -12.59
C SER A 6 0.68 8.49 -11.38
N GLU A 7 1.83 9.11 -11.59
CA GLU A 7 2.58 9.74 -10.51
C GLU A 7 1.64 10.62 -9.67
N GLY A 8 1.43 10.25 -8.40
CA GLY A 8 0.49 10.93 -7.50
C GLY A 8 -0.78 10.15 -7.14
N ASP A 9 -1.00 8.94 -7.69
CA ASP A 9 -2.17 8.13 -7.33
C ASP A 9 -2.11 7.75 -5.83
N GLN A 10 -3.16 8.13 -5.10
CA GLN A 10 -3.30 7.85 -3.67
C GLN A 10 -3.87 6.46 -3.50
N VAL A 11 -3.15 5.60 -2.78
CA VAL A 11 -3.61 4.27 -2.38
C VAL A 11 -3.92 4.29 -0.89
N ALA A 12 -5.12 3.86 -0.50
CA ALA A 12 -5.48 3.76 0.91
C ALA A 12 -6.32 2.51 1.16
N GLY A 13 -5.89 1.71 2.13
CA GLY A 13 -6.59 0.48 2.47
C GLY A 13 -5.82 -0.41 3.43
N ILE A 14 -6.30 -1.63 3.62
CA ILE A 14 -5.70 -2.58 4.56
C ILE A 14 -4.63 -3.40 3.85
N TYR A 15 -3.41 -3.39 4.36
CA TYR A 15 -2.38 -4.26 3.84
C TYR A 15 -2.64 -5.72 4.25
N ARG A 16 -3.10 -6.53 3.28
CA ARG A 16 -3.53 -7.91 3.52
C ARG A 16 -2.38 -8.90 3.46
N GLN A 17 -1.55 -8.81 2.42
CA GLN A 17 -0.46 -9.78 2.18
C GLN A 17 0.60 -9.28 1.20
N ARG A 18 1.79 -9.85 1.30
CA ARG A 18 2.86 -9.70 0.30
C ARG A 18 2.75 -10.79 -0.75
N LEU A 19 2.71 -10.39 -2.01
CA LEU A 19 2.78 -11.27 -3.17
C LEU A 19 4.18 -11.21 -3.80
N SER A 20 4.71 -12.36 -4.19
CA SER A 20 5.92 -12.45 -5.00
C SER A 20 5.50 -12.85 -6.40
N LEU A 21 5.54 -11.89 -7.33
CA LEU A 21 5.23 -12.08 -8.73
C LEU A 21 6.55 -12.20 -9.53
N ALA A 22 6.47 -12.68 -10.78
CA ALA A 22 7.63 -12.79 -11.66
C ALA A 22 8.34 -11.44 -11.89
N SER A 23 7.60 -10.32 -11.81
CA SER A 23 8.11 -8.96 -11.94
C SER A 23 8.69 -8.38 -10.65
N GLY A 24 8.56 -9.06 -9.50
CA GLY A 24 9.05 -8.57 -8.22
C GLY A 24 8.06 -8.76 -7.08
N ARG A 25 8.26 -8.01 -5.99
CA ARG A 25 7.45 -8.13 -4.78
C ARG A 25 6.42 -7.02 -4.75
N PHE A 26 5.18 -7.37 -4.43
CA PHE A 26 4.06 -6.46 -4.37
C PHE A 26 3.32 -6.64 -3.04
N ALA A 27 2.77 -5.56 -2.52
CA ALA A 27 1.82 -5.59 -1.43
C ALA A 27 0.41 -5.52 -2.00
N MET A 28 -0.48 -6.34 -1.46
CA MET A 28 -1.91 -6.30 -1.75
C MET A 28 -2.58 -5.43 -0.70
N ILE A 29 -3.12 -4.31 -1.16
CA ILE A 29 -3.89 -3.36 -0.35
C ILE A 29 -5.36 -3.57 -0.68
N ASP A 30 -6.15 -3.87 0.33
CA ASP A 30 -7.60 -4.00 0.21
C ASP A 30 -8.27 -2.66 0.45
N GLU A 31 -8.96 -2.14 -0.56
CA GLU A 31 -9.64 -0.84 -0.52
C GLU A 31 -11.14 -0.99 -0.16
N GLY A 32 -11.56 -2.18 0.27
CA GLY A 32 -12.95 -2.50 0.61
C GLY A 32 -13.86 -2.79 -0.60
N LEU A 33 -13.64 -2.13 -1.73
CA LEU A 33 -14.36 -2.37 -3.00
C LEU A 33 -13.55 -3.18 -4.01
N GLY A 34 -12.27 -3.40 -3.72
CA GLY A 34 -11.32 -4.07 -4.59
C GLY A 34 -9.95 -4.16 -3.92
N PHE A 35 -8.94 -4.48 -4.72
CA PHE A 35 -7.57 -4.53 -4.25
C PHE A 35 -6.61 -3.82 -5.21
N SER A 36 -5.63 -3.15 -4.63
CA SER A 36 -4.55 -2.50 -5.35
C SER A 36 -3.23 -3.22 -5.07
N LEU A 37 -2.49 -3.50 -6.14
CA LEU A 37 -1.16 -4.10 -6.07
C LEU A 37 -0.10 -3.02 -6.23
N VAL A 38 0.66 -2.81 -5.18
CA VAL A 38 1.68 -1.77 -5.12
C VAL A 38 3.05 -2.41 -4.90
N PRO A 39 4.15 -1.83 -5.41
CA PRO A 39 5.48 -2.34 -5.14
C PRO A 39 5.72 -2.47 -3.62
N TRP A 40 6.17 -3.65 -3.18
CA TRP A 40 6.41 -3.91 -1.77
C TRP A 40 7.63 -3.13 -1.27
N SER A 41 7.49 -2.47 -0.12
CA SER A 41 8.57 -1.78 0.58
C SER A 41 8.82 -2.41 1.96
N PRO A 42 10.04 -2.33 2.51
CA PRO A 42 10.34 -2.87 3.84
C PRO A 42 9.45 -2.29 4.94
N SER A 43 9.05 -1.01 4.81
CA SER A 43 8.18 -0.31 5.76
C SER A 43 6.77 -0.92 5.84
N LEU A 44 6.24 -1.44 4.72
CA LEU A 44 4.96 -2.17 4.69
C LEU A 44 4.98 -3.45 5.51
N GLY A 45 6.11 -4.15 5.56
CA GLY A 45 6.25 -5.43 6.25
C GLY A 45 5.83 -5.37 7.72
N LYS A 46 6.01 -4.21 8.37
CA LYS A 46 5.62 -3.98 9.77
C LYS A 46 4.15 -3.61 9.97
N GLN A 47 3.38 -3.48 8.90
CA GLN A 47 2.00 -2.98 8.91
C GLN A 47 1.00 -3.99 8.36
N LEU A 48 1.37 -5.27 8.31
CA LEU A 48 0.48 -6.35 7.89
C LEU A 48 -0.78 -6.37 8.77
N GLY A 49 -1.95 -6.30 8.14
CA GLY A 49 -3.25 -6.22 8.79
C GLY A 49 -3.66 -4.81 9.24
N ASN A 50 -2.80 -3.80 9.08
CA ASN A 50 -3.15 -2.42 9.42
C ASN A 50 -3.68 -1.66 8.21
N HIS A 51 -4.53 -0.67 8.48
CA HIS A 51 -4.92 0.33 7.49
C HIS A 51 -3.73 1.26 7.23
N ILE A 52 -3.32 1.33 5.99
CA ILE A 52 -2.25 2.18 5.52
C ILE A 52 -2.75 3.08 4.39
N SER A 53 -2.11 4.23 4.22
CA SER A 53 -2.32 5.10 3.08
C SER A 53 -0.97 5.42 2.46
N GLY A 54 -0.92 5.75 1.19
CA GLY A 54 0.33 6.11 0.53
C GLY A 54 0.10 6.76 -0.82
N VAL A 55 1.16 7.40 -1.33
CA VAL A 55 1.14 8.06 -2.64
C VAL A 55 2.18 7.40 -3.52
N SER A 56 1.75 6.88 -4.67
CA SER A 56 2.66 6.29 -5.64
C SER A 56 3.50 7.37 -6.31
N ARG A 57 4.81 7.38 -6.02
CA ARG A 57 5.77 8.28 -6.65
C ARG A 57 6.51 7.46 -7.71
N GLY A 58 5.99 7.49 -8.93
CA GLY A 58 6.23 6.53 -10.01
C GLY A 58 7.65 5.97 -10.14
N HIS A 59 8.69 6.78 -9.95
CA HIS A 59 10.08 6.33 -10.10
C HIS A 59 10.78 5.86 -8.80
N SER A 60 10.27 6.21 -7.62
CA SER A 60 10.95 5.97 -6.32
C SER A 60 10.16 5.07 -5.36
N GLY A 61 9.04 4.52 -5.80
CA GLY A 61 8.19 3.65 -4.98
C GLY A 61 6.97 4.37 -4.42
N VAL A 62 6.45 3.89 -3.29
CA VAL A 62 5.26 4.46 -2.66
C VAL A 62 5.66 5.12 -1.36
N ASP A 63 5.31 6.40 -1.21
CA ASP A 63 5.45 7.11 0.06
C ASP A 63 4.29 6.69 0.97
N TRP A 64 4.59 5.93 2.01
CA TRP A 64 3.57 5.34 2.88
C TRP A 64 3.33 6.21 4.11
N ASN A 65 2.08 6.62 4.28
CA ASN A 65 1.54 7.18 5.50
C ASN A 65 0.76 6.08 6.26
N PHE A 66 1.45 5.46 7.21
CA PHE A 66 0.86 4.54 8.17
C PHE A 66 0.13 5.36 9.22
N GLY A 67 -1.16 5.64 8.96
CA GLY A 67 -1.98 6.49 9.82
C GLY A 67 -1.71 6.20 11.29
N ARG A 68 -1.35 7.25 12.04
CA ARG A 68 -1.06 7.16 13.48
C ARG A 68 -2.18 6.35 14.12
N LYS A 69 -1.85 5.27 14.85
CA LYS A 69 -2.77 4.66 15.81
C LYS A 69 -3.35 5.82 16.62
N ARG A 70 -4.59 6.21 16.32
CA ARG A 70 -5.39 6.96 17.27
C ARG A 70 -5.54 5.98 18.42
N GLY A 71 -4.62 6.09 19.38
CA GLY A 71 -4.94 5.72 20.75
C GLY A 71 -6.24 6.44 21.02
N ILE A 72 -7.31 5.67 21.10
CA ILE A 72 -8.56 6.13 21.68
C ILE A 72 -8.14 6.48 23.10
N GLY A 73 -7.88 7.78 23.32
CA GLY A 73 -7.68 8.30 24.65
C GLY A 73 -8.97 8.06 25.41
N LEU A 74 -8.87 7.28 26.47
CA LEU A 74 -9.80 7.30 27.59
C LEU A 74 -9.11 8.07 28.71
#